data_AF-A0A1N6YAT7-F1
#
_entry.id   AF-A0A1N6YAT7-F1
#
_cell.length_a   1.000
_cell.length_b   1.000
_cell.length_c   1.000
_cell.angle_alpha   90.00
_cell.angle_beta   90.00
_cell.angle_gamma   90.00
#
_symmetry.space_group_name_H-M   'P 1'
#
loop_
_entity.id
_entity.type
_entity.pdbx_description
1 polymer ?
#
loop_
_entity_poly.entity_id
_entity_poly.type
_entity_poly.pdbx_seq_one_letter_code
_entity_poly.pdbx_strand_id
1 'polypeptide(L)'
;MAGTYRALSFDFHKPDPQIYHVRLERMRLEACDVLHVGDDPVEDVVAAQRAGLDTVWINRDRLEWTHDEAPSMAAADLRELTLRLTSR
;
A
#
# COMPACT_ATOMS: atom_id res chain seq x y z
N MET A 1 -13.59 12.91 0.19
CA MET A 1 -12.60 14.00 0.07
C MET A 1 -11.33 13.43 -0.52
N ALA A 2 -10.80 13.99 -1.60
CA ALA A 2 -9.49 13.60 -2.14
C ALA A 2 -8.44 14.59 -1.61
N GLY A 3 -7.35 14.09 -1.03
CA GLY A 3 -6.24 14.89 -0.52
C GLY A 3 -4.92 14.30 -0.98
N THR A 4 -4.03 15.13 -1.51
CA THR A 4 -2.67 14.72 -1.89
C THR A 4 -1.73 15.06 -0.73
N TYR A 5 -1.11 14.04 -0.14
CA TYR A 5 -0.04 14.24 0.84
C TYR A 5 1.27 13.77 0.20
N ARG A 6 2.21 14.69 0.03
CA ARG A 6 3.59 14.38 -0.33
C ARG A 6 4.34 13.87 0.90
N ALA A 7 5.45 13.16 0.68
CA ALA A 7 6.43 12.92 1.73
C ALA A 7 6.72 14.27 2.40
N LEU A 8 6.21 14.42 3.61
CA LEU A 8 6.59 15.54 4.45
C LEU A 8 8.07 15.33 4.73
N SER A 9 8.82 16.41 4.81
CA SER A 9 10.20 16.43 5.27
C SER A 9 10.30 15.77 6.65
N PHE A 10 10.44 14.44 6.65
CA PHE A 10 10.67 13.56 7.78
C PHE A 10 11.81 12.63 7.41
N ASP A 11 12.56 12.20 8.41
CA ASP A 11 13.72 11.32 8.28
C ASP A 11 13.36 9.88 7.86
N PHE A 12 12.08 9.60 7.60
CA PHE A 12 11.55 8.27 7.30
C PHE A 12 11.03 8.21 5.87
N HIS A 13 11.60 7.29 5.10
CA HIS A 13 11.15 6.94 3.76
C HIS A 13 10.77 5.46 3.72
N LYS A 14 9.94 5.06 2.77
CA LYS A 14 9.75 3.63 2.48
C LYS A 14 11.13 3.00 2.25
N PRO A 15 11.43 1.82 2.82
CA PRO A 15 10.49 0.87 3.40
C PRO A 15 10.29 0.99 4.92
N ASP A 16 10.67 2.09 5.55
CA ASP A 16 10.43 2.31 6.98
C ASP A 16 8.91 2.41 7.26
N PRO A 17 8.31 1.51 8.06
CA PRO A 17 6.88 1.51 8.34
C PRO A 17 6.39 2.80 9.04
N GLN A 18 7.29 3.55 9.69
CA GLN A 18 6.95 4.76 10.43
C GLN A 18 6.37 5.85 9.52
N ILE A 19 6.67 5.85 8.21
CA ILE A 19 6.04 6.77 7.24
C ILE A 19 4.51 6.55 7.17
N TYR A 20 4.04 5.31 7.33
CA TYR A 20 2.62 4.98 7.31
C TYR A 20 1.95 5.32 8.63
N HIS A 21 2.58 5.01 9.78
CA HIS A 21 2.04 5.36 11.09
C HIS A 21 1.80 6.87 11.25
N VAL A 22 2.77 7.71 10.87
CA VAL A 22 2.61 9.18 10.90
C VAL A 22 1.44 9.63 10.01
N ARG A 23 1.19 8.95 8.89
CA ARG A 23 0.10 9.28 7.97
C ARG A 23 -1.26 8.83 8.52
N LEU A 24 -1.34 7.63 9.09
CA LEU A 24 -2.53 7.11 9.78
C LEU A 24 -2.95 8.05 10.92
N GLU A 25 -2.01 8.44 11.78
CA GLU A 25 -2.25 9.39 12.89
C GLU A 25 -2.83 10.72 12.39
N ARG A 26 -2.24 11.30 11.33
CA ARG A 26 -2.71 12.56 10.75
C ARG A 26 -4.08 12.46 10.14
N MET A 27 -4.38 11.32 9.51
CA MET A 27 -5.67 11.05 8.89
C MET A 27 -6.72 10.58 9.92
N ARG A 28 -6.29 10.26 11.15
CA ARG A 28 -7.12 9.68 12.22
C ARG A 28 -7.81 8.39 11.76
N LEU A 29 -7.04 7.51 11.14
CA LEU A 29 -7.47 6.21 10.65
C LEU A 29 -6.69 5.10 11.36
N GLU A 30 -7.33 3.95 11.54
CA GLU A 30 -6.64 2.72 11.94
C GLU A 30 -6.07 2.02 10.70
N ALA A 31 -5.06 1.16 10.88
CA ALA A 31 -4.44 0.44 9.76
C ALA A 31 -5.44 -0.44 8.99
N CYS A 32 -6.41 -1.03 9.69
CA CYS A 32 -7.49 -1.84 9.10
C CYS A 32 -8.48 -1.04 8.25
N ASP A 33 -8.48 0.30 8.35
CA ASP A 33 -9.33 1.18 7.53
C ASP A 33 -8.66 1.55 6.20
N VAL A 34 -7.40 1.13 5.98
CA VAL A 34 -6.57 1.59 4.87
C VAL A 34 -6.08 0.43 4.01
N LEU A 35 -6.41 0.53 2.73
CA LEU A 35 -5.81 -0.27 1.67
C LEU A 35 -4.67 0.53 1.01
N HIS A 36 -3.42 0.08 1.18
CA HIS A 36 -2.29 0.63 0.46
C HIS A 36 -2.20 0.02 -0.95
N VAL A 37 -1.86 0.84 -1.95
CA VAL A 37 -1.73 0.39 -3.35
C VAL A 37 -0.41 0.93 -3.89
N GLY A 38 0.44 0.05 -4.39
CA GLY A 38 1.71 0.40 -5.03
C GLY A 38 2.28 -0.71 -5.89
N ASP A 39 3.34 -0.41 -6.62
CA ASP A 39 3.94 -1.28 -7.64
C ASP A 39 5.28 -1.89 -7.20
N ASP A 40 5.99 -1.25 -6.25
CA ASP A 40 7.24 -1.80 -5.73
C ASP A 40 6.98 -2.85 -4.62
N PRO A 41 7.45 -4.10 -4.77
CA PRO A 41 7.26 -5.14 -3.76
C PRO A 41 7.79 -4.77 -2.36
N VAL A 42 8.91 -4.07 -2.27
CA VAL A 42 9.57 -3.79 -0.99
C VAL A 42 9.13 -2.45 -0.44
N GLU A 43 9.24 -1.40 -1.25
CA GLU A 43 8.96 -0.03 -0.81
C GLU A 43 7.47 0.19 -0.58
N ASP A 44 6.59 -0.34 -1.42
CA ASP A 44 5.15 -0.11 -1.28
C ASP A 44 4.48 -1.20 -0.44
N VAL A 45 4.68 -2.46 -0.83
CA VAL A 45 3.88 -3.57 -0.30
C VAL A 45 4.42 -4.04 1.04
N VAL A 46 5.66 -4.54 1.10
CA VAL A 46 6.26 -5.04 2.35
C VAL A 46 6.33 -3.95 3.42
N ALA A 47 6.66 -2.71 3.05
CA ALA A 47 6.70 -1.60 3.99
C ALA A 47 5.33 -1.30 4.61
N ALA A 48 4.25 -1.32 3.81
CA ALA A 48 2.89 -1.09 4.29
C ALA A 48 2.37 -2.27 5.12
N GLN A 49 2.66 -3.52 4.73
CA GLN A 49 2.35 -4.72 5.52
C GLN A 49 3.00 -4.66 6.90
N ARG A 50 4.27 -4.23 6.99
CA ARG A 50 4.98 -4.03 8.26
C ARG A 50 4.34 -2.97 9.16
N ALA A 51 3.63 -2.01 8.58
CA ALA A 51 2.83 -1.03 9.31
C ALA A 51 1.40 -1.52 9.63
N GLY A 52 1.05 -2.76 9.26
CA GLY A 52 -0.23 -3.40 9.53
C GLY A 52 -1.34 -3.07 8.53
N LEU A 53 -1.02 -2.48 7.37
CA LEU A 53 -2.02 -2.12 6.35
C LEU A 53 -2.32 -3.32 5.45
N ASP A 54 -3.56 -3.39 4.96
CA ASP A 54 -3.88 -4.22 3.80
C ASP A 54 -3.21 -3.63 2.55
N THR A 55 -2.76 -4.50 1.64
CA THR A 55 -1.98 -4.06 0.47
C THR A 55 -2.46 -4.65 -0.84
N VAL A 56 -2.44 -3.83 -1.89
CA VAL A 56 -2.52 -4.26 -3.28
C VAL A 56 -1.19 -4.02 -3.98
N TRP A 57 -0.66 -5.08 -4.59
CA TRP A 57 0.46 -4.99 -5.50
C TRP A 57 -0.03 -4.80 -6.94
N ILE A 58 0.37 -3.70 -7.58
CA ILE A 58 0.15 -3.47 -9.00
C ILE A 58 1.30 -4.11 -9.79
N ASN A 59 1.05 -5.32 -10.30
CA ASN A 59 2.04 -6.15 -10.99
C ASN A 59 1.78 -6.17 -12.50
N ARG A 60 2.22 -5.11 -13.19
CA ARG A 60 2.03 -4.95 -14.64
C ARG A 60 2.82 -5.98 -15.46
N ASP A 61 4.00 -6.33 -14.96
CA ASP A 61 4.96 -7.20 -15.67
C ASP A 61 4.79 -8.69 -15.34
N ARG A 62 3.77 -9.04 -14.54
CA ARG A 62 3.46 -10.42 -14.12
C ARG A 62 4.65 -11.12 -13.47
N LEU A 63 5.38 -10.38 -12.65
CA LEU A 63 6.49 -10.89 -11.86
C LEU A 63 5.98 -11.87 -10.80
N GLU A 64 6.83 -12.83 -10.42
CA GLU A 64 6.54 -13.70 -9.28
C GLU A 64 6.75 -12.94 -7.96
N TRP A 65 5.92 -13.22 -6.97
CA TRP A 65 6.12 -12.70 -5.62
C TRP A 65 7.18 -13.54 -4.90
N THR A 66 8.19 -12.88 -4.34
CA THR A 66 9.38 -13.54 -3.76
C THR A 66 9.61 -13.22 -2.29
N HIS A 67 8.64 -12.56 -1.63
CA HIS A 67 8.71 -12.23 -0.20
C HIS A 67 7.80 -13.14 0.63
N ASP A 68 8.10 -13.26 1.92
CA ASP A 68 7.45 -14.23 2.81
C ASP A 68 5.93 -14.01 2.93
N GLU A 69 5.49 -12.76 3.03
CA GLU A 69 4.08 -12.41 3.16
C GLU A 69 3.53 -11.87 1.83
N ALA A 70 2.52 -12.55 1.28
CA ALA A 70 1.86 -12.13 0.06
C ALA A 70 0.97 -10.90 0.29
N PRO A 71 0.83 -9.98 -0.68
CA PRO A 71 -0.13 -8.89 -0.56
C PRO A 71 -1.56 -9.42 -0.45
N SER A 72 -2.44 -8.67 0.22
CA SER A 72 -3.88 -8.96 0.29
C SER A 72 -4.51 -9.13 -1.11
N MET A 73 -3.97 -8.44 -2.12
CA MET A 73 -4.35 -8.61 -3.52
C MET A 73 -3.19 -8.29 -4.48
N ALA A 74 -3.15 -8.94 -5.64
CA ALA A 74 -2.39 -8.47 -6.80
C ALA A 74 -3.35 -8.13 -7.94
N ALA A 75 -3.03 -7.07 -8.69
CA ALA A 75 -3.75 -6.66 -9.89
C ALA A 75 -2.76 -6.23 -10.98
N ALA A 76 -3.06 -6.52 -12.25
CA ALA A 76 -2.21 -6.14 -13.37
C ALA A 76 -2.23 -4.62 -13.62
N ASP A 77 -3.34 -3.95 -13.28
CA ASP A 77 -3.48 -2.51 -13.38
C ASP A 77 -4.59 -1.96 -12.46
N LEU A 78 -4.77 -0.64 -12.46
CA LEU A 78 -5.78 0.05 -11.65
C LEU A 78 -7.22 -0.23 -12.11
N ARG A 79 -7.43 -0.60 -13.38
CA ARG A 79 -8.76 -0.95 -13.89
C ARG A 79 -9.17 -2.31 -13.32
N GLU A 80 -8.28 -3.29 -13.33
CA GLU A 80 -8.51 -4.57 -12.69
C GLU A 80 -8.77 -4.40 -11.19
N LEU A 81 -7.96 -3.59 -10.49
CA LEU A 81 -8.19 -3.28 -9.08
C LEU A 81 -9.60 -2.71 -8.86
N THR A 82 -9.99 -1.72 -9.67
CA THR A 82 -11.32 -1.10 -9.56
C THR A 82 -12.43 -2.15 -9.75
N LEU A 83 -12.32 -2.99 -10.79
CA LEU A 83 -13.29 -4.06 -11.03
C LEU A 83 -13.39 -5.01 -9.83
N ARG A 84 -12.27 -5.41 -9.23
CA ARG A 84 -12.24 -6.31 -8.07
C ARG A 84 -12.88 -5.68 -6.84
N LEU A 85 -12.68 -4.38 -6.60
CA LEU A 85 -13.27 -3.67 -5.46
C LEU A 85 -14.77 -3.42 -5.62
N THR A 86 -15.26 -3.22 -6.84
CA THR A 86 -16.67 -2.88 -7.10
C THR A 86 -17.56 -4.08 -7.40
N SER A 87 -17.01 -5.27 -7.67
CA SER A 87 -17.78 -6.47 -8.01
C SER A 87 -18.37 -7.19 -6.78
N ARG A 88 -18.81 -6.43 -5.78
CA ARG A 88 -19.54 -6.95 -4.61
C ARG A 88 -21.05 -6.82 -4.80
#